data_AF-A0A3Q7I9T2-F1
#
_entry.id   AF-A0A3Q7I9T2-F1
#
_cell.length_a   1.000
_cell.length_b   1.000
_cell.length_c   1.000
_cell.angle_alpha   90.00
_cell.angle_beta   90.00
_cell.angle_gamma   90.00
#
_symmetry.space_group_name_H-M   'P 1'
#
loop_
_entity.id
_entity.type
_entity.pdbx_description
1 polymer ?
#
loop_
_entity_poly.entity_id
_entity_poly.type
_entity_poly.pdbx_seq_one_letter_code
_entity_poly.pdbx_strand_id
1 'polypeptide(L)'
;MLDHNLLGGKLNHGLSAIDSYSLLKEGKQLSSEEIILISSLGWCIEWLQGYFLVHDDIMDGSSKRRGQPCWFRLDKVGMIAVNDGVLLRNHIAVILKQHFRGKPYYVDLLELFNEVEYQTACGQMIDLITTQEKDLSKYSLSIHGRIVQYKTAYYSFYLPVACALLMAGENLDNHANAKDILIKMGIYFQVQDDYLDCFADPQVLGKNGTDIKDFKCSWLVVKALERCNEEQKKILDENYGIDDKACVAKIEALYKDLKLEDVYREYEENTYEELINTIEDEETKLSKPMQAVLKSFLEKIYKRQK
;
A
#
# COMPACT_ATOMS: atom_id res chain seq x y z
N MET A 1 -9.46 7.35 -19.63
CA MET A 1 -9.16 6.14 -18.84
C MET A 1 -7.75 6.25 -18.27
N LEU A 2 -6.68 6.21 -19.09
CA LEU A 2 -5.29 6.26 -18.59
C LEU A 2 -4.99 7.49 -17.73
N ASP A 3 -5.15 8.70 -18.28
CA ASP A 3 -4.83 9.93 -17.54
C ASP A 3 -5.64 10.06 -16.24
N HIS A 4 -6.91 9.61 -16.25
CA HIS A 4 -7.78 9.63 -15.06
C HIS A 4 -7.28 8.70 -13.95
N ASN A 5 -6.82 7.51 -14.32
CA ASN A 5 -6.48 6.45 -13.36
C ASN A 5 -4.99 6.41 -12.98
N LEU A 6 -4.11 6.98 -13.80
CA LEU A 6 -2.66 6.91 -13.60
C LEU A 6 -2.06 8.24 -13.14
N LEU A 7 -2.69 9.39 -13.44
CA LEU A 7 -2.21 10.70 -13.01
C LEU A 7 -2.95 11.18 -11.75
N GLY A 8 -2.49 12.30 -11.18
CA GLY A 8 -3.07 12.92 -9.98
C GLY A 8 -2.62 12.29 -8.65
N GLY A 9 -1.90 11.17 -8.70
CA GLY A 9 -1.19 10.60 -7.55
C GLY A 9 0.19 11.23 -7.35
N LYS A 10 0.87 10.86 -6.27
CA LYS A 10 2.24 11.31 -5.97
C LYS A 10 3.32 10.61 -6.81
N LEU A 11 2.95 9.51 -7.49
CA LEU A 11 3.85 8.61 -8.21
C LEU A 11 4.98 8.05 -7.33
N ASN A 12 4.75 7.96 -6.01
CA ASN A 12 5.77 7.54 -5.05
C ASN A 12 6.28 6.13 -5.37
N HIS A 13 5.42 5.23 -5.83
CA HIS A 13 5.78 3.85 -6.13
C HIS A 13 6.74 3.77 -7.32
N GLY A 14 6.41 4.44 -8.42
CA GLY A 14 7.24 4.51 -9.60
C GLY A 14 8.54 5.28 -9.36
N LEU A 15 8.48 6.43 -8.68
CA LEU A 15 9.65 7.23 -8.31
C LEU A 15 10.58 6.46 -7.36
N SER A 16 10.03 5.66 -6.44
CA SER A 16 10.83 4.83 -5.54
C SER A 16 11.65 3.78 -6.28
N ALA A 17 11.19 3.23 -7.41
CA ALA A 17 12.02 2.34 -8.23
C ALA A 17 13.24 3.08 -8.80
N ILE A 18 13.03 4.32 -9.27
CA ILE A 18 14.08 5.19 -9.82
C ILE A 18 15.10 5.55 -8.73
N ASP A 19 14.61 6.02 -7.57
CA ASP A 19 15.45 6.39 -6.44
C ASP A 19 16.25 5.20 -5.92
N SER A 20 15.61 4.02 -5.82
CA SER A 20 16.29 2.78 -5.43
C SER A 20 17.44 2.44 -6.36
N TYR A 21 17.18 2.47 -7.67
CA TYR A 21 18.22 2.16 -8.66
C TYR A 21 19.37 3.17 -8.62
N SER A 22 19.06 4.46 -8.45
CA SER A 22 20.07 5.52 -8.32
C SER A 22 20.93 5.32 -7.06
N LEU A 23 20.34 4.95 -5.93
CA LEU A 23 21.06 4.70 -4.68
C LEU A 23 21.94 3.45 -4.77
N LEU A 24 21.45 2.37 -5.40
CA LEU A 24 22.23 1.16 -5.68
C LEU A 24 23.44 1.41 -6.59
N LYS A 25 23.40 2.48 -7.40
CA LYS A 25 24.52 2.91 -8.25
C LYS A 25 25.55 3.80 -7.54
N GLU A 26 25.35 4.12 -6.26
CA GLU A 26 26.32 4.83 -5.42
C GLU A 26 26.80 6.17 -6.01
N GLY A 27 25.86 6.96 -6.56
CA GLY A 27 26.17 8.28 -7.11
C GLY A 27 26.76 8.28 -8.52
N LYS A 28 26.89 7.11 -9.17
CA LYS A 28 27.20 7.04 -10.60
C LYS A 28 26.03 7.62 -11.42
N GLN A 29 26.36 8.45 -12.40
CA GLN A 29 25.37 9.03 -13.31
C GLN A 29 24.69 7.93 -14.13
N LEU A 30 23.36 7.92 -14.14
CA LEU A 30 22.57 7.01 -14.97
C LEU A 30 22.70 7.42 -16.43
N SER A 31 22.92 6.44 -17.30
CA SER A 31 22.83 6.64 -18.75
C SER A 31 21.38 6.90 -19.19
N SER A 32 21.21 7.50 -20.37
CA SER A 32 19.88 7.72 -20.94
C SER A 32 19.08 6.43 -21.11
N GLU A 33 19.75 5.31 -21.43
CA GLU A 33 19.11 4.00 -21.53
C GLU A 33 18.63 3.52 -20.16
N GLU A 34 19.47 3.62 -19.13
CA GLU A 34 19.09 3.23 -17.76
C GLU A 34 17.90 4.06 -17.26
N ILE A 35 17.90 5.38 -17.48
CA ILE A 35 16.79 6.25 -17.10
C ILE A 35 15.49 5.79 -17.76
N ILE A 36 15.51 5.49 -19.06
CA ILE A 36 14.32 5.01 -19.79
C ILE A 36 13.84 3.68 -19.20
N LEU A 37 14.74 2.73 -18.97
CA LEU A 37 14.38 1.41 -18.46
C LEU A 37 13.79 1.50 -17.05
N ILE A 38 14.47 2.16 -16.10
CA ILE A 38 13.96 2.24 -14.73
C ILE A 38 12.66 3.05 -14.65
N SER A 39 12.50 4.08 -15.49
CA SER A 39 11.24 4.82 -15.61
C SER A 39 10.12 3.95 -16.18
N SER A 40 10.40 3.09 -17.17
CA SER A 40 9.43 2.13 -17.69
C SER A 40 8.98 1.14 -16.63
N LEU A 41 9.89 0.64 -15.77
CA LEU A 41 9.53 -0.19 -14.61
C LEU A 41 8.70 0.59 -13.60
N GLY A 42 9.09 1.84 -13.30
CA GLY A 42 8.34 2.73 -12.43
C GLY A 42 6.89 2.89 -12.91
N TRP A 43 6.69 3.12 -14.21
CA TRP A 43 5.36 3.14 -14.79
C TRP A 43 4.66 1.79 -14.68
N CYS A 44 5.29 0.65 -14.97
CA CYS A 44 4.65 -0.66 -14.76
C CYS A 44 4.06 -0.83 -13.35
N ILE A 45 4.73 -0.29 -12.32
CA ILE A 45 4.25 -0.31 -10.93
C ILE A 45 3.03 0.62 -10.75
N GLU A 46 3.08 1.84 -11.29
CA GLU A 46 1.94 2.77 -11.26
C GLU A 46 0.72 2.23 -12.03
N TRP A 47 0.94 1.51 -13.13
CA TRP A 47 -0.10 0.81 -13.89
C TRP A 47 -0.70 -0.35 -13.07
N LEU A 48 0.13 -1.11 -12.34
CA LEU A 48 -0.34 -2.16 -11.43
C LEU A 48 -1.20 -1.58 -10.31
N GLN A 49 -0.75 -0.47 -9.70
CA GLN A 49 -1.56 0.24 -8.71
C GLN A 49 -2.88 0.73 -9.33
N GLY A 50 -2.82 1.36 -10.52
CA GLY A 50 -4.02 1.85 -11.20
C GLY A 50 -5.04 0.74 -11.48
N TYR A 51 -4.57 -0.45 -11.87
CA TYR A 51 -5.40 -1.64 -12.00
C TYR A 51 -6.12 -1.97 -10.69
N PHE A 52 -5.37 -2.14 -9.58
CA PHE A 52 -5.97 -2.47 -8.30
C PHE A 52 -6.93 -1.39 -7.79
N LEU A 53 -6.59 -0.10 -7.92
CA LEU A 53 -7.45 0.99 -7.47
C LEU A 53 -8.78 1.05 -8.23
N VAL A 54 -8.79 0.80 -9.54
CA VAL A 54 -10.04 0.79 -10.31
C VAL A 54 -10.99 -0.29 -9.82
N HIS A 55 -10.48 -1.50 -9.54
CA HIS A 55 -11.31 -2.60 -9.03
C HIS A 55 -11.66 -2.43 -7.55
N ASP A 56 -10.71 -1.99 -6.72
CA ASP A 56 -10.91 -1.70 -5.30
C ASP A 56 -12.01 -0.65 -5.10
N ASP A 57 -11.98 0.45 -5.85
CA ASP A 57 -13.01 1.48 -5.80
C ASP A 57 -14.42 0.93 -6.10
N ILE A 58 -14.53 -0.06 -7.00
CA ILE A 58 -15.80 -0.74 -7.31
C ILE A 58 -16.23 -1.64 -6.15
N MET A 59 -15.32 -2.47 -5.64
CA MET A 59 -15.60 -3.44 -4.57
C MET A 59 -16.00 -2.74 -3.27
N ASP A 60 -15.34 -1.62 -2.96
CA ASP A 60 -15.58 -0.82 -1.76
C ASP A 60 -16.68 0.24 -1.95
N GLY A 61 -17.25 0.35 -3.15
CA GLY A 61 -18.28 1.34 -3.43
C GLY A 61 -17.80 2.79 -3.26
N SER A 62 -16.51 3.04 -3.45
CA SER A 62 -15.87 4.34 -3.25
C SER A 62 -16.50 5.45 -4.11
N SER A 63 -16.41 6.68 -3.62
CA SER A 63 -16.97 7.87 -4.28
C SER A 63 -15.92 8.73 -4.99
N LYS A 64 -14.77 8.94 -4.34
CA LYS A 64 -13.67 9.77 -4.84
C LYS A 64 -12.32 9.08 -4.68
N ARG A 65 -11.43 9.32 -5.63
CA ARG A 65 -10.03 8.91 -5.64
C ARG A 65 -9.19 10.06 -6.20
N ARG A 66 -8.07 10.41 -5.54
CA ARG A 66 -7.16 11.48 -5.97
C ARG A 66 -7.88 12.81 -6.24
N GLY A 67 -8.87 13.16 -5.41
CA GLY A 67 -9.67 14.39 -5.55
C GLY A 67 -10.71 14.38 -6.68
N GLN A 68 -10.80 13.33 -7.48
CA GLN A 68 -11.75 13.16 -8.59
C GLN A 68 -12.78 12.07 -8.27
N PRO A 69 -13.93 12.00 -8.94
CA PRO A 69 -14.82 10.84 -8.85
C PRO A 69 -14.09 9.54 -9.24
N CYS A 70 -14.36 8.45 -8.54
CA CYS A 70 -13.85 7.13 -8.91
C CYS A 70 -14.26 6.77 -10.35
N TRP A 71 -13.42 6.03 -11.08
CA TRP A 71 -13.62 5.80 -12.51
C TRP A 71 -15.00 5.23 -12.86
N PHE A 72 -15.46 4.23 -12.09
CA PHE A 72 -16.77 3.60 -12.28
C PHE A 72 -17.97 4.51 -11.95
N ARG A 73 -17.75 5.64 -11.27
CA ARG A 73 -18.79 6.63 -10.92
C ARG A 73 -19.04 7.64 -12.04
N LEU A 74 -18.24 7.65 -13.11
CA LEU A 74 -18.46 8.55 -14.24
C LEU A 74 -19.62 8.05 -15.12
N ASP A 75 -20.51 8.97 -15.51
CA ASP A 75 -21.78 8.69 -16.22
C ASP A 75 -21.63 7.79 -17.46
N LYS A 76 -20.52 7.93 -18.20
CA LYS A 76 -20.27 7.18 -19.44
C LYS A 76 -19.44 5.90 -19.24
N VAL A 77 -18.99 5.65 -18.01
CA VAL A 77 -18.11 4.53 -17.69
C VAL A 77 -18.90 3.42 -16.99
N GLY A 78 -19.45 3.70 -15.80
CA GLY A 78 -20.14 2.68 -15.02
C GLY A 78 -19.28 1.42 -14.85
N MET A 79 -19.90 0.25 -15.04
CA MET A 79 -19.22 -1.05 -14.90
C MET A 79 -18.27 -1.43 -16.05
N ILE A 80 -18.18 -0.63 -17.13
CA ILE A 80 -17.12 -0.78 -18.14
C ILE A 80 -15.74 -0.68 -17.46
N ALA A 81 -15.66 0.04 -16.35
CA ALA A 81 -14.49 0.14 -15.49
C ALA A 81 -13.83 -1.20 -15.14
N VAL A 82 -14.59 -2.31 -15.03
CA VAL A 82 -14.03 -3.64 -14.78
C VAL A 82 -13.09 -4.05 -15.91
N ASN A 83 -13.51 -3.88 -17.16
CA ASN A 83 -12.68 -4.18 -18.33
C ASN A 83 -11.52 -3.19 -18.45
N ASP A 84 -11.75 -1.91 -18.13
CA ASP A 84 -10.69 -0.90 -18.17
C ASP A 84 -9.56 -1.22 -17.19
N GLY A 85 -9.87 -1.73 -15.99
CA GLY A 85 -8.85 -2.25 -15.07
C GLY A 85 -8.05 -3.41 -15.69
N VAL A 86 -8.69 -4.35 -16.36
CA VAL A 86 -7.99 -5.45 -17.08
C VAL A 86 -7.05 -4.89 -18.17
N LEU A 87 -7.46 -3.84 -18.87
CA LEU A 87 -6.58 -3.16 -19.82
C LEU A 87 -5.36 -2.54 -19.13
N LEU A 88 -5.53 -1.87 -17.99
CA LEU A 88 -4.40 -1.34 -17.21
C LEU A 88 -3.39 -2.44 -16.87
N ARG A 89 -3.87 -3.60 -16.42
CA ARG A 89 -3.01 -4.75 -16.14
C ARG A 89 -2.29 -5.28 -17.39
N ASN A 90 -2.98 -5.39 -18.52
CA ASN A 90 -2.37 -5.94 -19.75
C ASN A 90 -1.25 -5.05 -20.31
N HIS A 91 -1.32 -3.73 -20.10
CA HIS A 91 -0.28 -2.81 -20.53
C HIS A 91 1.09 -3.09 -19.90
N ILE A 92 1.14 -3.63 -18.68
CA ILE A 92 2.40 -4.00 -18.00
C ILE A 92 3.19 -4.99 -18.86
N ALA A 93 2.56 -6.07 -19.32
CA ALA A 93 3.22 -7.08 -20.13
C ALA A 93 3.70 -6.54 -21.49
N VAL A 94 2.94 -5.58 -22.07
CA VAL A 94 3.32 -4.90 -23.31
C VAL A 94 4.58 -4.06 -23.12
N ILE A 95 4.62 -3.24 -22.05
CA ILE A 95 5.78 -2.39 -21.71
C ILE A 95 7.00 -3.27 -21.41
N LEU A 96 6.84 -4.32 -20.59
CA LEU A 96 7.91 -5.25 -20.26
C LEU A 96 8.48 -5.90 -21.53
N LYS A 97 7.63 -6.42 -22.42
CA LYS A 97 8.06 -7.01 -23.69
C LYS A 97 8.77 -6.00 -24.59
N GLN A 98 8.29 -4.76 -24.66
CA GLN A 98 8.86 -3.74 -25.54
C GLN A 98 10.26 -3.32 -25.11
N HIS A 99 10.49 -3.12 -23.81
CA HIS A 99 11.72 -2.55 -23.30
C HIS A 99 12.72 -3.60 -22.78
N PHE A 100 12.24 -4.76 -22.34
CA PHE A 100 13.07 -5.72 -21.58
C PHE A 100 13.25 -7.06 -22.26
N ARG A 101 12.54 -7.42 -23.34
CA ARG A 101 12.64 -8.76 -23.96
C ARG A 101 14.06 -9.27 -24.26
N GLY A 102 15.02 -8.38 -24.48
CA GLY A 102 16.42 -8.70 -24.76
C GLY A 102 17.36 -8.58 -23.57
N LYS A 103 16.84 -8.23 -22.39
CA LYS A 103 17.60 -8.11 -21.14
C LYS A 103 17.64 -9.48 -20.45
N PRO A 104 18.76 -9.84 -19.78
CA PRO A 104 18.90 -11.13 -19.12
C PRO A 104 17.86 -11.36 -18.02
N TYR A 105 17.43 -10.29 -17.34
CA TYR A 105 16.45 -10.31 -16.24
C TYR A 105 14.98 -10.15 -16.70
N TYR A 106 14.68 -10.34 -17.99
CA TYR A 106 13.32 -10.18 -18.51
C TYR A 106 12.31 -11.15 -17.88
N VAL A 107 12.70 -12.42 -17.76
CA VAL A 107 11.84 -13.46 -17.20
C VAL A 107 11.62 -13.21 -15.71
N ASP A 108 12.67 -12.85 -14.99
CA ASP A 108 12.58 -12.49 -13.56
C ASP A 108 11.61 -11.34 -13.32
N LEU A 109 11.59 -10.32 -14.21
CA LEU A 109 10.61 -9.24 -14.14
C LEU A 109 9.17 -9.74 -14.35
N LEU A 110 8.94 -10.63 -15.33
CA LEU A 110 7.60 -11.19 -15.54
C LEU A 110 7.12 -11.99 -14.32
N GLU A 111 7.99 -12.82 -13.76
CA GLU A 111 7.71 -13.62 -12.56
C GLU A 111 7.45 -12.73 -11.35
N LEU A 112 8.29 -11.72 -11.13
CA LEU A 112 8.14 -10.76 -10.03
C LEU A 112 6.80 -10.01 -10.09
N PHE A 113 6.42 -9.47 -11.25
CA PHE A 113 5.14 -8.75 -11.38
C PHE A 113 3.94 -9.68 -11.19
N ASN A 114 3.99 -10.90 -11.75
CA ASN A 114 2.89 -11.87 -11.59
C ASN A 114 2.76 -12.35 -10.14
N GLU A 115 3.88 -12.61 -9.45
CA GLU A 115 3.88 -13.04 -8.05
C GLU A 115 3.34 -11.94 -7.14
N VAL A 116 3.81 -10.71 -7.30
CA VAL A 116 3.34 -9.57 -6.49
C VAL A 116 1.86 -9.27 -6.76
N GLU A 117 1.41 -9.36 -8.01
CA GLU A 117 0.00 -9.24 -8.36
C GLU A 117 -0.83 -10.33 -7.67
N TYR A 118 -0.39 -11.60 -7.73
CA TYR A 118 -1.08 -12.70 -7.08
C TYR A 118 -1.16 -12.51 -5.56
N GLN A 119 -0.06 -12.09 -4.93
CA GLN A 119 -0.02 -11.76 -3.51
C GLN A 119 -1.00 -10.64 -3.17
N THR A 120 -1.04 -9.58 -3.99
CA THR A 120 -1.96 -8.46 -3.78
C THR A 120 -3.42 -8.87 -3.93
N ALA A 121 -3.74 -9.68 -4.93
CA ALA A 121 -5.07 -10.26 -5.10
C ALA A 121 -5.47 -11.18 -3.93
N CYS A 122 -4.54 -11.97 -3.40
CA CYS A 122 -4.78 -12.75 -2.18
C CYS A 122 -5.08 -11.85 -0.97
N GLY A 123 -4.35 -10.74 -0.82
CA GLY A 123 -4.60 -9.76 0.22
C GLY A 123 -5.99 -9.15 0.11
N GLN A 124 -6.41 -8.76 -1.11
CA GLN A 124 -7.75 -8.26 -1.37
C GLN A 124 -8.83 -9.30 -1.05
N MET A 125 -8.60 -10.57 -1.40
CA MET A 125 -9.53 -11.65 -1.07
C MET A 125 -9.71 -11.78 0.44
N ILE A 126 -8.62 -11.75 1.22
CA ILE A 126 -8.69 -11.83 2.69
C ILE A 126 -9.46 -10.62 3.24
N ASP A 127 -9.14 -9.41 2.79
CA ASP A 127 -9.84 -8.16 3.17
C ASP A 127 -11.37 -8.27 2.99
N LEU A 128 -11.80 -8.71 1.80
CA LEU A 128 -13.21 -8.80 1.46
C LEU A 128 -13.94 -9.91 2.22
N ILE A 129 -13.33 -11.09 2.38
CA ILE A 129 -13.96 -12.18 3.15
C ILE A 129 -14.11 -11.77 4.61
N THR A 130 -13.06 -11.20 5.21
CA THR A 130 -13.10 -10.70 6.59
C THR A 130 -14.14 -9.61 6.78
N THR A 131 -14.30 -8.73 5.79
CA THR A 131 -15.32 -7.66 5.80
C THR A 131 -16.75 -8.22 5.68
N GLN A 132 -16.97 -9.20 4.79
CA GLN A 132 -18.29 -9.76 4.53
C GLN A 132 -18.85 -10.62 5.68
N GLU A 133 -17.99 -11.25 6.48
CA GLU A 133 -18.44 -12.08 7.61
C GLU A 133 -19.14 -11.27 8.70
N LYS A 134 -18.93 -9.95 8.75
CA LYS A 134 -19.57 -9.03 9.71
C LYS A 134 -19.42 -9.47 11.19
N ASP A 135 -18.27 -10.03 11.54
CA ASP A 135 -17.95 -10.55 12.88
C ASP A 135 -16.68 -9.90 13.46
N LEU A 136 -16.86 -8.96 14.39
CA LEU A 136 -15.78 -8.24 15.06
C LEU A 136 -14.90 -9.14 15.93
N SER A 137 -15.41 -10.30 16.38
CA SER A 137 -14.62 -11.20 17.24
C SER A 137 -13.44 -11.85 16.52
N LYS A 138 -13.45 -11.84 15.18
CA LYS A 138 -12.36 -12.34 14.34
C LYS A 138 -11.27 -11.30 14.10
N TYR A 139 -11.52 -10.04 14.44
CA TYR A 139 -10.60 -8.94 14.16
C TYR A 139 -9.45 -9.00 15.15
N SER A 140 -8.23 -9.03 14.61
CA SER A 140 -7.01 -9.14 15.39
C SER A 140 -5.84 -8.56 14.62
N LEU A 141 -4.76 -8.20 15.32
CA LEU A 141 -3.54 -7.72 14.67
C LEU A 141 -2.94 -8.75 13.71
N SER A 142 -3.14 -10.05 13.96
CA SER A 142 -2.67 -11.11 13.08
C SER A 142 -3.41 -11.10 11.73
N ILE A 143 -4.74 -10.96 11.77
CA ILE A 143 -5.56 -10.87 10.54
C ILE A 143 -5.27 -9.56 9.80
N HIS A 144 -5.27 -8.42 10.51
CA HIS A 144 -4.90 -7.12 9.95
C HIS A 144 -3.51 -7.19 9.29
N GLY A 145 -2.49 -7.63 10.03
CA GLY A 145 -1.12 -7.74 9.53
C GLY A 145 -1.02 -8.61 8.28
N ARG A 146 -1.80 -9.70 8.20
CA ARG A 146 -1.84 -10.56 7.01
C ARG A 146 -2.53 -9.88 5.82
N ILE A 147 -3.66 -9.21 6.04
CA ILE A 147 -4.34 -8.43 4.99
C ILE A 147 -3.34 -7.42 4.43
N VAL A 148 -2.72 -6.62 5.30
CA VAL A 148 -1.83 -5.53 4.92
C VAL A 148 -0.56 -6.01 4.24
N GLN A 149 0.07 -7.05 4.77
CA GLN A 149 1.27 -7.65 4.16
C GLN A 149 1.01 -7.98 2.69
N TYR A 150 -0.11 -8.64 2.41
CA TYR A 150 -0.43 -9.10 1.07
C TYR A 150 -1.03 -8.00 0.19
N LYS A 151 -2.03 -7.26 0.68
CA LYS A 151 -2.78 -6.23 -0.06
C LYS A 151 -1.93 -4.99 -0.35
N THR A 152 -0.99 -4.64 0.52
CA THR A 152 -0.27 -3.36 0.42
C THR A 152 1.24 -3.54 0.32
N ALA A 153 1.86 -4.30 1.23
CA ALA A 153 3.30 -4.24 1.42
C ALA A 153 4.12 -4.73 0.21
N TYR A 154 3.71 -5.84 -0.42
CA TYR A 154 4.45 -6.40 -1.56
C TYR A 154 4.51 -5.45 -2.75
N TYR A 155 3.38 -4.94 -3.23
CA TYR A 155 3.38 -4.06 -4.41
C TYR A 155 3.86 -2.65 -4.08
N SER A 156 3.63 -2.18 -2.84
CA SER A 156 3.94 -0.80 -2.49
C SER A 156 5.41 -0.56 -2.11
N PHE A 157 6.04 -1.53 -1.46
CA PHE A 157 7.39 -1.37 -0.89
C PHE A 157 8.38 -2.34 -1.51
N TYR A 158 8.04 -3.62 -1.58
CA TYR A 158 8.97 -4.63 -2.09
C TYR A 158 9.20 -4.52 -3.60
N LEU A 159 8.12 -4.44 -4.40
CA LEU A 159 8.19 -4.45 -5.86
C LEU A 159 9.08 -3.34 -6.46
N PRO A 160 9.01 -2.06 -6.05
CA PRO A 160 9.89 -1.02 -6.58
C PRO A 160 11.38 -1.31 -6.35
N VAL A 161 11.74 -1.80 -5.16
CA VAL A 161 13.13 -2.14 -4.82
C VAL A 161 13.59 -3.39 -5.56
N ALA A 162 12.73 -4.42 -5.64
CA ALA A 162 13.02 -5.65 -6.37
C ALA A 162 13.24 -5.40 -7.88
N CYS A 163 12.44 -4.51 -8.50
CA CYS A 163 12.67 -4.08 -9.87
C CYS A 163 14.05 -3.41 -10.05
N ALA A 164 14.43 -2.54 -9.13
CA ALA A 164 15.74 -1.88 -9.16
C ALA A 164 16.90 -2.88 -8.98
N LEU A 165 16.77 -3.84 -8.07
CA LEU A 165 17.73 -4.91 -7.84
C LEU A 165 17.94 -5.80 -9.08
N LEU A 166 16.86 -6.28 -9.70
CA LEU A 166 16.95 -7.07 -10.94
C LEU A 166 17.65 -6.29 -12.06
N MET A 167 17.31 -5.01 -12.20
CA MET A 167 17.96 -4.13 -13.18
C MET A 167 19.44 -3.88 -12.86
N ALA A 168 19.84 -3.93 -11.59
CA ALA A 168 21.23 -3.85 -11.15
C ALA A 168 22.00 -5.17 -11.34
N GLY A 169 21.33 -6.25 -11.76
CA GLY A 169 21.93 -7.57 -11.95
C GLY A 169 22.02 -8.40 -10.67
N GLU A 170 21.26 -8.02 -9.64
CA GLU A 170 21.23 -8.71 -8.35
C GLU A 170 20.28 -9.91 -8.39
N ASN A 171 20.61 -10.96 -7.62
CA ASN A 171 19.69 -12.07 -7.34
C ASN A 171 18.85 -11.73 -6.10
N LEU A 172 17.52 -11.69 -6.24
CA LEU A 172 16.59 -11.34 -5.16
C LEU A 172 16.66 -12.26 -3.94
N ASP A 173 17.08 -13.53 -4.10
CA ASP A 173 17.26 -14.48 -2.99
C ASP A 173 18.32 -14.00 -1.97
N ASN A 174 19.29 -13.20 -2.43
CA ASN A 174 20.32 -12.62 -1.57
C ASN A 174 19.82 -11.43 -0.74
N HIS A 175 18.59 -10.96 -0.99
CA HIS A 175 18.02 -9.74 -0.39
C HIS A 175 16.81 -10.04 0.51
N ALA A 176 16.73 -11.24 1.10
CA ALA A 176 15.64 -11.66 1.98
C ALA A 176 15.42 -10.69 3.17
N ASN A 177 16.48 -10.26 3.84
CA ASN A 177 16.37 -9.31 4.96
C ASN A 177 15.83 -7.94 4.50
N ALA A 178 16.23 -7.47 3.31
CA ALA A 178 15.69 -6.23 2.74
C ALA A 178 14.20 -6.38 2.43
N LYS A 179 13.77 -7.52 1.88
CA LYS A 179 12.37 -7.85 1.67
C LYS A 179 11.59 -7.80 2.98
N ASP A 180 12.05 -8.48 4.04
CA ASP A 180 11.36 -8.51 5.33
C ASP A 180 11.19 -7.10 5.93
N ILE A 181 12.22 -6.25 5.84
CA ILE A 181 12.15 -4.84 6.27
C ILE A 181 11.13 -4.06 5.43
N LEU A 182 11.15 -4.21 4.10
CA LEU A 182 10.17 -3.55 3.21
C LEU A 182 8.74 -4.01 3.49
N ILE A 183 8.54 -5.28 3.86
CA ILE A 183 7.23 -5.77 4.28
C ILE A 183 6.78 -5.11 5.59
N LYS A 184 7.67 -5.01 6.59
CA LYS A 184 7.38 -4.27 7.83
C LYS A 184 7.05 -2.80 7.57
N MET A 185 7.77 -2.14 6.66
CA MET A 185 7.47 -0.76 6.25
C MET A 185 6.10 -0.64 5.59
N GLY A 186 5.70 -1.62 4.76
CA GLY A 186 4.37 -1.67 4.18
C GLY A 186 3.26 -1.86 5.22
N ILE A 187 3.53 -2.64 6.27
CA ILE A 187 2.61 -2.77 7.41
C ILE A 187 2.45 -1.43 8.13
N TYR A 188 3.57 -0.80 8.48
CA TYR A 188 3.57 0.53 9.08
C TYR A 188 2.78 1.52 8.22
N PHE A 189 3.06 1.60 6.92
CA PHE A 189 2.41 2.52 5.99
C PHE A 189 0.88 2.37 5.95
N GLN A 190 0.38 1.14 5.98
CA GLN A 190 -1.07 0.91 5.99
C GLN A 190 -1.69 1.23 7.36
N VAL A 191 -1.00 1.00 8.47
CA VAL A 191 -1.47 1.49 9.79
C VAL A 191 -1.62 3.02 9.76
N GLN A 192 -0.70 3.74 9.10
CA GLN A 192 -0.87 5.18 8.88
C GLN A 192 -2.06 5.49 7.98
N ASP A 193 -2.32 4.69 6.94
CA ASP A 193 -3.48 4.89 6.05
C ASP A 193 -4.80 4.71 6.81
N ASP A 194 -4.93 3.65 7.60
CA ASP A 194 -6.09 3.36 8.45
C ASP A 194 -6.31 4.48 9.50
N TYR A 195 -5.21 4.99 10.10
CA TYR A 195 -5.27 6.14 11.00
C TYR A 195 -5.77 7.40 10.30
N LEU A 196 -5.18 7.72 9.15
CA LEU A 196 -5.56 8.90 8.37
C LEU A 196 -6.98 8.79 7.80
N ASP A 197 -7.46 7.59 7.47
CA ASP A 197 -8.82 7.35 7.00
C ASP A 197 -9.87 7.87 8.00
N CYS A 198 -9.61 7.69 9.30
CA CYS A 198 -10.51 8.16 10.36
C CYS A 198 -10.22 9.59 10.85
N PHE A 199 -8.95 10.00 10.96
CA PHE A 199 -8.57 11.22 11.67
C PHE A 199 -8.13 12.39 10.76
N ALA A 200 -7.82 12.15 9.49
CA ALA A 200 -7.39 13.21 8.59
C ALA A 200 -8.57 13.98 7.96
N ASP A 201 -8.33 15.23 7.58
CA ASP A 201 -9.29 15.99 6.78
C ASP A 201 -9.45 15.33 5.39
N PRO A 202 -10.67 15.00 4.93
CA PRO A 202 -10.91 14.42 3.61
C PRO A 202 -10.33 15.24 2.44
N GLN A 203 -10.20 16.56 2.56
CA GLN A 203 -9.56 17.41 1.54
C GLN A 203 -8.05 17.20 1.51
N VAL A 204 -7.44 16.98 2.67
CA VAL A 204 -6.01 16.67 2.80
C VAL A 204 -5.77 15.27 2.23
N LEU A 205 -6.58 14.29 2.61
CA LEU A 205 -6.47 12.89 2.18
C LEU A 205 -6.85 12.67 0.70
N GLY A 206 -7.73 13.51 0.15
CA GLY A 206 -8.19 13.41 -1.24
C GLY A 206 -9.20 12.28 -1.50
N LYS A 207 -9.62 11.58 -0.45
CA LYS A 207 -10.73 10.60 -0.37
C LYS A 207 -11.52 10.85 0.91
N ASN A 208 -12.76 10.35 0.95
CA ASN A 208 -13.49 10.26 2.22
C ASN A 208 -13.04 8.98 2.94
N GLY A 209 -12.92 9.03 4.26
CA GLY A 209 -12.76 7.82 5.06
C GLY A 209 -13.98 6.92 4.93
N THR A 210 -13.75 5.61 4.78
CA THR A 210 -14.83 4.64 4.62
C THR A 210 -14.68 3.40 5.50
N ASP A 211 -13.53 3.20 6.15
CA ASP A 211 -13.23 1.96 6.88
C ASP A 211 -14.30 1.58 7.90
N ILE A 212 -14.78 2.57 8.67
CA ILE A 212 -15.81 2.35 9.71
C ILE A 212 -17.11 1.85 9.09
N LYS A 213 -17.62 2.53 8.07
CA LYS A 213 -18.93 2.19 7.47
C LYS A 213 -18.88 0.96 6.58
N ASP A 214 -17.71 0.66 6.02
CA ASP A 214 -17.50 -0.49 5.16
C ASP A 214 -17.22 -1.76 5.97
N PHE A 215 -17.15 -1.66 7.30
CA PHE A 215 -16.83 -2.77 8.21
C PHE A 215 -15.44 -3.34 7.90
N LYS A 216 -14.44 -2.48 7.66
CA LYS A 216 -13.07 -2.92 7.38
C LYS A 216 -12.36 -3.37 8.65
N CYS A 217 -11.50 -4.38 8.52
CA CYS A 217 -10.58 -4.81 9.58
C CYS A 217 -9.38 -3.85 9.62
N SER A 218 -9.62 -2.60 10.00
CA SER A 218 -8.58 -1.57 10.13
C SER A 218 -7.80 -1.70 11.44
N TRP A 219 -6.61 -1.11 11.49
CA TRP A 219 -5.80 -1.10 12.70
C TRP A 219 -6.55 -0.46 13.90
N LEU A 220 -7.32 0.60 13.65
CA LEU A 220 -8.06 1.31 14.67
C LEU A 220 -9.12 0.43 15.36
N VAL A 221 -9.92 -0.32 14.59
CA VAL A 221 -10.94 -1.20 15.19
C VAL A 221 -10.30 -2.33 15.98
N VAL A 222 -9.18 -2.89 15.50
CA VAL A 222 -8.43 -3.91 16.23
C VAL A 222 -7.92 -3.34 17.56
N LYS A 223 -7.35 -2.13 17.57
CA LYS A 223 -6.87 -1.48 18.80
C LYS A 223 -8.00 -1.07 19.74
N ALA A 224 -9.16 -0.70 19.21
CA ALA A 224 -10.34 -0.45 20.00
C ALA A 224 -10.81 -1.73 20.72
N LEU A 225 -10.92 -2.85 20.00
CA LEU A 225 -11.33 -4.14 20.57
C LEU A 225 -10.40 -4.64 21.69
N GLU A 226 -9.09 -4.35 21.60
CA GLU A 226 -8.13 -4.64 22.67
C GLU A 226 -8.33 -3.80 23.95
N ARG A 227 -9.00 -2.64 23.87
CA ARG A 227 -9.06 -1.61 24.93
C ARG A 227 -10.46 -1.35 25.47
N CYS A 228 -11.49 -1.65 24.70
CA CYS A 228 -12.88 -1.43 25.08
C CYS A 228 -13.24 -2.19 26.36
N ASN A 229 -14.00 -1.54 27.23
CA ASN A 229 -14.81 -2.24 28.23
C ASN A 229 -16.11 -2.78 27.60
N GLU A 230 -16.94 -3.49 28.38
CA GLU A 230 -18.18 -4.11 27.89
C GLU A 230 -19.21 -3.10 27.34
N GLU A 231 -19.29 -1.88 27.89
CA GLU A 231 -20.21 -0.85 27.40
C GLU A 231 -19.73 -0.26 26.08
N GLN A 232 -18.43 0.04 25.99
CA GLN A 232 -17.78 0.52 24.77
C GLN A 232 -17.82 -0.53 23.65
N LYS A 233 -17.69 -1.82 24.00
CA LYS A 233 -17.82 -2.91 23.04
C LYS A 233 -19.22 -2.96 22.42
N LYS A 234 -20.28 -2.76 23.21
CA LYS A 234 -21.65 -2.65 22.68
C LYS A 234 -21.80 -1.49 21.70
N ILE A 235 -21.20 -0.33 21.98
CA ILE A 235 -21.19 0.80 21.04
C ILE A 235 -20.55 0.37 19.71
N LEU A 236 -19.44 -0.36 19.77
CA LEU A 236 -18.74 -0.84 18.58
C LEU A 236 -19.60 -1.85 17.81
N ASP A 237 -20.17 -2.85 18.48
CA ASP A 237 -21.05 -3.87 17.88
C ASP A 237 -22.31 -3.27 17.23
N GLU A 238 -22.90 -2.22 17.82
CA GLU A 238 -24.14 -1.60 17.35
C GLU A 238 -23.95 -0.57 16.23
N ASN A 239 -22.73 -0.03 16.03
CA ASN A 239 -22.52 1.14 15.15
C ASN A 239 -21.45 0.92 14.08
N TYR A 240 -20.56 -0.08 14.20
CA TYR A 240 -19.53 -0.35 13.19
C TYR A 240 -20.11 -1.02 11.93
N GLY A 241 -19.67 -0.61 10.74
CA GLY A 241 -20.14 -1.12 9.44
C GLY A 241 -21.55 -0.74 9.04
N ILE A 242 -22.05 0.37 9.58
CA ILE A 242 -23.32 0.98 9.21
C ILE A 242 -23.03 2.26 8.42
N ASP A 243 -23.56 2.35 7.21
CA ASP A 243 -23.49 3.55 6.36
C ASP A 243 -24.50 4.61 6.85
N ASP A 244 -24.32 5.05 8.09
CA ASP A 244 -25.06 6.14 8.72
C ASP A 244 -24.07 7.09 9.43
N LYS A 245 -24.27 8.39 9.23
CA LYS A 245 -23.35 9.42 9.75
C LYS A 245 -23.32 9.46 11.28
N ALA A 246 -24.44 9.19 11.95
CA ALA A 246 -24.49 9.20 13.41
C ALA A 246 -23.81 7.95 13.99
N CYS A 247 -23.95 6.79 13.34
CA CYS A 247 -23.22 5.58 13.70
C CYS A 247 -21.70 5.79 13.55
N VAL A 248 -21.23 6.32 12.41
CA VAL A 248 -19.81 6.62 12.19
C VAL A 248 -19.27 7.59 13.25
N ALA A 249 -19.99 8.68 13.53
CA ALA A 249 -19.57 9.67 14.52
C ALA A 249 -19.46 9.10 15.95
N LYS A 250 -20.28 8.10 16.32
CA LYS A 250 -20.16 7.40 17.60
C LYS A 250 -18.88 6.56 17.68
N ILE A 251 -18.50 5.90 16.58
CA ILE A 251 -17.26 5.12 16.52
C ILE A 251 -16.04 6.06 16.58
N GLU A 252 -16.06 7.17 15.84
CA GLU A 252 -15.00 8.19 15.91
C GLU A 252 -14.85 8.78 17.33
N ALA A 253 -15.97 9.06 18.00
CA ALA A 253 -15.96 9.51 19.39
C ALA A 253 -15.39 8.43 20.33
N LEU A 254 -15.77 7.17 20.13
CA LEU A 254 -15.21 6.05 20.90
C LEU A 254 -13.70 5.93 20.70
N TYR A 255 -13.19 6.07 19.48
CA TYR A 255 -11.74 6.04 19.22
C TYR A 255 -11.00 7.17 19.94
N LYS A 256 -11.61 8.36 20.05
CA LYS A 256 -11.07 9.48 20.84
C LYS A 256 -11.09 9.18 22.34
N ASP A 257 -12.17 8.62 22.86
CA ASP A 257 -12.29 8.25 24.27
C ASP A 257 -11.27 7.17 24.67
N LEU A 258 -10.98 6.24 23.76
CA LEU A 258 -9.93 5.22 23.90
C LEU A 258 -8.52 5.75 23.65
N LYS A 259 -8.38 7.04 23.32
CA LYS A 259 -7.11 7.72 23.04
C LYS A 259 -6.29 7.04 21.95
N LEU A 260 -6.94 6.54 20.89
CA LEU A 260 -6.24 5.81 19.83
C LEU A 260 -5.24 6.67 19.05
N GLU A 261 -5.40 7.99 19.04
CA GLU A 261 -4.37 8.90 18.52
C GLU A 261 -3.05 8.83 19.31
N ASP A 262 -3.11 8.72 20.64
CA ASP A 262 -1.91 8.54 21.49
C ASP A 262 -1.26 7.17 21.21
N VAL A 263 -2.10 6.12 21.11
CA VAL A 263 -1.64 4.76 20.79
C VAL A 263 -0.96 4.72 19.42
N TYR A 264 -1.50 5.45 18.43
CA TYR A 264 -0.89 5.55 17.11
C TYR A 264 0.44 6.30 17.15
N ARG A 265 0.52 7.43 17.88
CA ARG A 265 1.77 8.19 18.04
C ARG A 265 2.89 7.34 18.65
N GLU A 266 2.58 6.61 19.71
CA GLU A 266 3.53 5.68 20.34
C GLU A 266 3.94 4.55 19.38
N TYR A 267 2.96 3.96 18.67
CA TYR A 267 3.25 2.93 17.66
C TYR A 267 4.16 3.45 16.55
N GLU A 268 3.91 4.66 16.03
CA GLU A 268 4.69 5.28 14.96
C GLU A 268 6.14 5.54 15.39
N GLU A 269 6.35 6.09 16.59
CA GLU A 269 7.69 6.35 17.12
C GLU A 269 8.46 5.04 17.35
N ASN A 270 7.85 4.07 18.03
CA ASN A 270 8.48 2.78 18.31
C ASN A 270 8.81 2.01 17.01
N THR A 271 7.90 2.01 16.04
CA THR A 271 8.09 1.30 14.76
C THR A 271 9.20 1.95 13.94
N TYR A 272 9.29 3.29 13.94
CA TYR A 272 10.39 3.98 13.27
C TYR A 272 11.74 3.64 13.89
N GLU A 273 11.84 3.67 15.22
CA GLU A 273 13.08 3.30 15.93
C GLU A 273 13.47 1.84 15.67
N GLU A 274 12.52 0.91 15.73
CA GLU A 274 12.76 -0.51 15.39
C GLU A 274 13.29 -0.66 13.96
N LEU A 275 12.66 0.01 12.98
CA LEU A 275 13.06 -0.08 11.58
C LEU A 275 14.46 0.51 11.35
N ILE A 276 14.77 1.67 11.92
CA ILE A 276 16.12 2.27 11.82
C ILE A 276 17.17 1.34 12.43
N ASN A 277 16.93 0.85 13.65
CA ASN A 277 17.86 -0.06 14.32
C ASN A 277 18.06 -1.34 13.49
N THR A 278 16.99 -1.92 12.95
CA THR A 278 17.08 -3.11 12.09
C THR A 278 17.87 -2.85 10.80
N ILE A 279 17.69 -1.69 10.17
CA ILE A 279 18.42 -1.35 8.94
C ILE A 279 19.92 -1.18 9.21
N GLU A 280 20.28 -0.66 10.38
CA GLU A 280 21.66 -0.39 10.78
C GLU A 280 22.37 -1.60 11.40
N ASP A 281 21.62 -2.63 11.78
CA ASP A 281 22.13 -3.86 12.38
C ASP A 281 23.01 -4.64 11.40
N GLU A 282 24.25 -4.91 11.80
CA GLU A 282 25.24 -5.67 11.04
C GLU A 282 24.82 -7.12 10.78
N GLU A 283 23.99 -7.71 11.66
CA GLU A 283 23.48 -9.07 11.50
C GLU A 283 22.60 -9.23 10.25
N THR A 284 21.96 -8.15 9.80
CA THR A 284 21.16 -8.15 8.57
C THR A 284 22.00 -8.29 7.30
N LYS A 285 23.32 -8.04 7.38
CA LYS A 285 24.26 -8.10 6.24
C LYS A 285 23.84 -7.24 5.03
N LEU A 286 23.06 -6.20 5.26
CA LEU A 286 22.66 -5.26 4.21
C LEU A 286 23.87 -4.47 3.73
N SER A 287 24.03 -4.35 2.40
CA SER A 287 25.05 -3.46 1.83
C SER A 287 24.74 -2.00 2.16
N LYS A 288 25.75 -1.13 2.21
CA LYS A 288 25.55 0.32 2.44
C LYS A 288 24.58 0.96 1.43
N PRO A 289 24.61 0.63 0.13
CA PRO A 289 23.61 1.11 -0.81
C PRO A 289 22.20 0.64 -0.46
N MET A 290 22.03 -0.61 -0.03
CA MET A 290 20.72 -1.13 0.37
C MET A 290 20.20 -0.44 1.65
N GLN A 291 21.07 -0.21 2.64
CA GLN A 291 20.70 0.58 3.83
C GLN A 291 20.20 1.98 3.42
N ALA A 292 20.86 2.62 2.45
CA ALA A 292 20.43 3.93 1.94
C ALA A 292 19.07 3.87 1.23
N VAL A 293 18.80 2.82 0.44
CA VAL A 293 17.48 2.58 -0.17
C VAL A 293 16.40 2.49 0.90
N LEU A 294 16.58 1.63 1.91
CA LEU A 294 15.60 1.41 2.97
C LEU A 294 15.36 2.69 3.80
N LYS A 295 16.41 3.44 4.14
CA LYS A 295 16.29 4.73 4.83
C LYS A 295 15.52 5.76 4.01
N SER A 296 15.78 5.85 2.71
CA SER A 296 15.05 6.76 1.81
C SER A 296 13.55 6.47 1.78
N PHE A 297 13.15 5.19 1.79
CA PHE A 297 11.73 4.82 1.93
C PHE A 297 11.16 5.26 3.26
N LEU A 298 11.86 4.96 4.35
CA LEU A 298 11.39 5.27 5.70
C LEU A 298 11.19 6.78 5.91
N GLU A 299 12.12 7.60 5.44
CA GLU A 299 12.04 9.07 5.48
C GLU A 299 10.80 9.62 4.75
N LYS A 300 10.40 8.98 3.64
CA LYS A 300 9.21 9.40 2.87
C LYS A 300 7.89 9.08 3.56
N ILE A 301 7.86 8.09 4.46
CA ILE A 301 6.63 7.63 5.11
C ILE A 301 6.53 8.06 6.57
N TYR A 302 7.66 8.28 7.25
CA TYR A 302 7.66 8.68 8.65
C TYR A 302 6.96 10.04 8.83
N LYS A 303 5.98 10.09 9.74
CA LYS A 303 5.16 11.30 10.02
C LYS A 303 4.49 11.90 8.78
N ARG A 304 4.19 11.06 7.77
CA ARG A 304 3.51 11.51 6.56
C ARG A 304 2.14 12.09 6.91
N GLN A 305 1.82 13.22 6.28
CA GLN A 305 0.53 13.91 6.46
C GLN A 305 -0.50 13.52 5.40
N LYS A 306 -0.09 12.72 4.39
CA LYS A 306 -0.86 12.27 3.24
C LYS A 306 -0.27 10.99 2.67
#